data_AF-A0A2S7DJX9-F1
#
_entry.id   AF-A0A2S7DJX9-F1
#
_cell.length_a   1.000
_cell.length_b   1.000
_cell.length_c   1.000
_cell.angle_alpha   90.00
_cell.angle_beta   90.00
_cell.angle_gamma   90.00
#
_symmetry.space_group_name_H-M   'P 1'
#
loop_
_entity.id
_entity.type
_entity.pdbx_description
1 polymer ?
#
loop_
_entity_poly.entity_id
_entity_poly.type
_entity_poly.pdbx_seq_one_letter_code
_entity_poly.pdbx_strand_id
1 'polypeptide(L)'
;MLVGLALVMTCMSGCKQKMKWEEQVWLDEGHFVEVERQAEGTIDFPNSSSIVTRHQEFRYDPLQVLWTAEGATQVESFYIVGRDAYLITMASKSRDEFCMGRRKGDLLLNVLRWRNGRVHEIDQREAPLDRMRMNLSGNAHWILRKDSWGAQHVSWKEVARVTGQFDERPPKLVSDFYTRTPNLSCN
;
A
#
# COMPACT_ATOMS: atom_id res chain seq x y z
N MET A 1 -19.22 43.00 -41.83
CA MET A 1 -19.53 42.40 -40.51
C MET A 1 -18.93 41.01 -40.49
N LEU A 2 -17.80 40.83 -39.81
CA LEU A 2 -17.15 39.53 -39.63
C LEU A 2 -17.47 39.05 -38.22
N VAL A 3 -18.29 38.00 -38.13
CA VAL A 3 -18.60 37.31 -36.87
C VAL A 3 -17.41 36.42 -36.55
N GLY A 4 -16.56 36.87 -35.62
CA GLY A 4 -15.45 36.09 -35.10
C GLY A 4 -15.96 35.04 -34.11
N LEU A 5 -16.12 33.81 -34.58
CA LEU A 5 -16.43 32.65 -33.74
C LEU A 5 -15.16 32.25 -32.98
N ALA A 6 -15.04 32.67 -31.72
CA ALA A 6 -13.99 32.19 -30.83
C ALA A 6 -14.35 30.78 -30.33
N LEU A 7 -13.76 29.77 -30.95
CA LEU A 7 -13.73 28.40 -30.43
C LEU A 7 -12.90 28.38 -29.15
N VAL A 8 -13.56 28.44 -28.00
CA VAL A 8 -12.93 28.13 -26.71
C VAL A 8 -12.73 26.62 -26.67
N MET A 9 -11.56 26.16 -27.09
CA MET A 9 -11.09 24.81 -26.75
C MET A 9 -10.81 24.79 -25.25
N THR A 10 -11.79 24.38 -24.46
CA THR A 10 -11.55 23.95 -23.08
C THR A 10 -10.74 22.67 -23.15
N CYS A 11 -9.42 22.77 -23.01
CA CYS A 11 -8.59 21.63 -22.68
C CYS A 11 -9.05 21.13 -21.30
N MET A 12 -9.96 20.15 -21.29
CA MET A 12 -10.23 19.34 -20.10
C MET A 12 -9.03 18.43 -19.86
N SER A 13 -7.91 19.02 -19.44
CA SER A 13 -6.89 18.29 -18.70
C SER A 13 -7.59 17.77 -17.45
N GLY A 14 -7.97 16.48 -17.45
CA GLY A 14 -8.72 15.87 -16.36
C GLY A 14 -8.07 16.19 -15.02
N CYS A 15 -8.80 16.89 -14.15
CA CYS A 15 -8.31 17.25 -12.82
C CYS A 15 -7.91 15.97 -12.08
N LYS A 16 -6.61 15.79 -11.84
CA LYS A 16 -6.11 14.73 -10.96
C LYS A 16 -6.67 14.97 -9.56
N GLN A 17 -7.39 13.98 -9.02
CA GLN A 17 -7.89 14.03 -7.66
C GLN A 17 -6.89 13.32 -6.75
N LYS A 18 -6.58 13.93 -5.60
CA LYS A 18 -5.59 13.42 -4.64
C LYS A 18 -6.24 13.19 -3.29
N MET A 19 -5.78 12.18 -2.57
CA MET A 19 -6.10 11.91 -1.17
C MET A 19 -4.81 11.70 -0.39
N LYS A 20 -4.75 12.29 0.80
CA LYS A 20 -3.67 12.13 1.77
C LYS A 20 -4.26 11.66 3.09
N TRP A 21 -3.59 10.73 3.74
CA TRP A 21 -3.94 10.28 5.08
C TRP A 21 -2.70 9.78 5.83
N GLU A 22 -2.73 9.84 7.15
CA GLU A 22 -1.86 9.14 8.06
C GLU A 22 -2.55 7.83 8.46
N GLU A 23 -1.76 6.78 8.64
CA GLU A 23 -2.26 5.45 8.95
C GLU A 23 -1.44 4.82 10.08
N GLN A 24 -2.16 4.27 11.07
CA GLN A 24 -1.55 3.51 12.15
C GLN A 24 -1.13 2.12 11.70
N VAL A 25 0.14 1.82 11.92
CA VAL A 25 0.76 0.54 11.62
C VAL A 25 1.13 -0.17 12.91
N TRP A 26 0.53 -1.33 13.15
CA TRP A 26 0.88 -2.20 14.28
C TRP A 26 2.25 -2.87 14.04
N LEU A 27 3.26 -2.56 14.85
CA LEU A 27 4.57 -3.20 14.77
C LEU A 27 4.62 -4.46 15.67
N ASP A 28 4.58 -4.27 16.98
CA ASP A 28 4.63 -5.35 17.99
C ASP A 28 3.77 -5.00 19.21
N GLU A 29 3.13 -6.00 19.83
CA GLU A 29 2.50 -5.92 21.16
C GLU A 29 1.77 -4.61 21.55
N GLY A 30 1.02 -3.98 20.62
CA GLY A 30 0.26 -2.75 20.87
C GLY A 30 1.05 -1.46 20.65
N HIS A 31 2.28 -1.55 20.13
CA HIS A 31 3.03 -0.42 19.61
C HIS A 31 2.64 -0.13 18.16
N PHE A 32 2.37 1.15 17.94
CA PHE A 32 1.98 1.70 16.65
C PHE A 32 3.00 2.73 16.19
N VAL A 33 3.14 2.83 14.87
CA VAL A 33 3.75 3.99 14.23
C VAL A 33 2.75 4.59 13.26
N GLU A 34 2.87 5.89 13.05
CA GLU A 34 2.11 6.61 12.02
C GLU A 34 2.94 6.65 10.73
N VAL A 35 2.29 6.37 9.61
CA VAL A 35 2.88 6.49 8.28
C VAL A 35 2.02 7.40 7.43
N GLU A 36 2.65 8.21 6.58
CA GLU A 36 1.89 9.05 5.65
C GLU A 36 1.65 8.29 4.35
N ARG A 37 0.45 8.46 3.82
CA ARG A 37 0.00 7.85 2.58
C ARG A 37 -0.61 8.91 1.68
N GLN A 38 -0.36 8.75 0.38
CA GLN A 38 -1.02 9.53 -0.65
C GLN A 38 -1.47 8.59 -1.76
N ALA A 39 -2.61 8.89 -2.35
CA ALA A 39 -3.03 8.27 -3.59
C ALA A 39 -3.67 9.31 -4.51
N GLU A 40 -3.45 9.14 -5.81
CA GLU A 40 -4.02 9.96 -6.86
C GLU A 40 -4.77 9.08 -7.85
N GLY A 41 -5.90 9.59 -8.35
CA GLY A 41 -6.69 8.89 -9.35
C GLY A 41 -7.32 9.83 -10.37
N THR A 42 -8.18 9.25 -11.21
CA THR A 42 -8.93 10.00 -12.21
C THR A 42 -10.14 10.70 -11.60
N ILE A 43 -11.03 11.25 -12.44
CA ILE A 43 -12.29 11.87 -12.01
C ILE A 43 -13.05 10.92 -11.06
N ASP A 44 -13.67 11.51 -10.04
CA ASP A 44 -14.40 10.87 -8.94
C ASP A 44 -13.56 10.09 -7.92
N PHE A 45 -12.23 9.97 -8.12
CA PHE A 45 -11.34 9.43 -7.10
C PHE A 45 -11.42 10.28 -5.82
N PRO A 46 -11.42 9.69 -4.62
CA PRO A 46 -11.31 8.27 -4.22
C PRO A 46 -12.66 7.60 -3.92
N ASN A 47 -13.78 8.11 -4.46
CA ASN A 47 -15.12 7.77 -3.95
C ASN A 47 -15.63 6.38 -4.40
N SER A 48 -14.88 5.64 -5.21
CA SER A 48 -15.24 4.30 -5.66
C SER A 48 -14.00 3.42 -5.87
N SER A 49 -14.14 2.13 -5.54
CA SER A 49 -13.13 1.09 -5.82
C SER A 49 -12.93 0.80 -7.30
N SER A 50 -13.89 1.16 -8.14
CA SER A 50 -13.81 0.99 -9.60
C SER A 50 -12.93 2.05 -10.28
N ILE A 51 -12.54 3.10 -9.55
CA ILE A 51 -11.79 4.21 -10.11
C ILE A 51 -10.31 3.86 -10.14
N VAL A 52 -9.69 4.08 -11.28
CA VAL A 52 -8.28 3.77 -11.50
C VAL A 52 -7.42 4.65 -10.61
N THR A 53 -6.77 4.04 -9.64
CA THR A 53 -5.63 4.64 -8.94
C THR A 53 -4.49 4.78 -9.94
N ARG A 54 -3.98 6.00 -10.09
CA ARG A 54 -2.91 6.35 -11.02
C ARG A 54 -1.57 6.37 -10.34
N HIS A 55 -1.50 6.88 -9.12
CA HIS A 55 -0.26 7.04 -8.38
C HIS A 55 -0.48 6.82 -6.90
N GLN A 56 0.52 6.29 -6.20
CA GLN A 56 0.51 6.09 -4.76
C GLN A 56 1.86 6.43 -4.15
N GLU A 57 1.82 6.97 -2.94
CA GLU A 57 2.99 7.23 -2.11
C GLU A 57 2.80 6.63 -0.70
N PHE A 58 3.90 6.17 -0.11
CA PHE A 58 4.04 5.78 1.28
C PHE A 58 5.29 6.45 1.85
N ARG A 59 5.17 7.08 3.02
CA ARG A 59 6.27 7.78 3.67
C ARG A 59 6.38 7.42 5.15
N TYR A 60 7.62 7.28 5.60
CA TYR A 60 7.96 7.21 7.01
C TYR A 60 9.28 7.95 7.24
N ASP A 61 9.16 9.23 7.61
CA ASP A 61 10.27 10.18 7.69
C ASP A 61 11.39 9.77 8.67
N PRO A 62 11.13 9.17 9.86
CA PRO A 62 12.21 8.82 10.80
C PRO A 62 13.30 7.92 10.23
N LEU A 63 12.97 7.11 9.22
CA LEU A 63 13.92 6.25 8.51
C LEU A 63 14.10 6.63 7.04
N GLN A 64 13.64 7.83 6.66
CA GLN A 64 13.71 8.37 5.30
C GLN A 64 13.10 7.41 4.27
N VAL A 65 11.98 6.78 4.64
CA VAL A 65 11.24 5.90 3.74
C VAL A 65 10.39 6.76 2.84
N LEU A 66 10.60 6.62 1.53
CA LEU A 66 9.71 7.11 0.49
C LEU A 66 9.56 5.99 -0.53
N TRP A 67 8.34 5.47 -0.64
CA TRP A 67 7.96 4.55 -1.69
C TRP A 67 6.90 5.21 -2.57
N THR A 68 7.05 5.05 -3.88
CA THR A 68 6.11 5.56 -4.87
C THR A 68 5.84 4.49 -5.92
N ALA A 69 4.60 4.37 -6.37
CA ALA A 69 4.25 3.48 -7.47
C ALA A 69 3.16 4.08 -8.35
N GLU A 70 3.23 3.75 -9.64
CA GLU A 70 2.10 3.95 -10.55
C GLU A 70 1.09 2.80 -10.39
N GLY A 71 -0.19 3.12 -10.54
CA GLY A 71 -1.27 2.15 -10.44
C GLY A 71 -1.69 1.81 -9.01
N ALA A 72 -2.44 0.70 -8.90
CA ALA A 72 -3.09 0.25 -7.67
C ALA A 72 -2.29 -0.82 -6.89
N THR A 73 -0.95 -0.80 -6.97
CA THR A 73 -0.09 -1.71 -6.21
C THR A 73 -0.44 -1.68 -4.72
N GLN A 74 -0.70 -2.85 -4.14
CA GLN A 74 -1.08 -2.97 -2.75
C GLN A 74 0.16 -2.94 -1.86
N VAL A 75 0.16 -2.07 -0.85
CA VAL A 75 1.18 -1.99 0.20
C VAL A 75 0.59 -2.62 1.46
N GLU A 76 1.10 -3.78 1.85
CA GLU A 76 0.39 -4.69 2.75
C GLU A 76 1.02 -4.79 4.15
N SER A 77 2.32 -4.55 4.24
CA SER A 77 3.05 -4.63 5.50
C SER A 77 4.15 -3.59 5.57
N PHE A 78 4.30 -2.99 6.75
CA PHE A 78 5.47 -2.20 7.10
C PHE A 78 6.02 -2.64 8.46
N TYR A 79 7.34 -2.76 8.56
CA TYR A 79 8.01 -3.20 9.79
C TYR A 79 9.39 -2.57 9.95
N ILE A 80 9.84 -2.44 11.20
CA ILE A 80 11.11 -1.80 11.55
C ILE A 80 11.95 -2.78 12.38
N VAL A 81 13.21 -2.95 12.01
CA VAL A 81 14.20 -3.69 12.80
C VAL A 81 15.45 -2.84 12.96
N GLY A 82 15.65 -2.31 14.17
CA GLY A 82 16.77 -1.41 14.45
C GLY A 82 16.69 -0.14 13.59
N ARG A 83 17.64 0.02 12.65
CA ARG A 83 17.71 1.17 11.72
C ARG A 83 17.21 0.85 10.31
N ASP A 84 16.69 -0.36 10.11
CA ASP A 84 16.17 -0.79 8.82
C ASP A 84 14.64 -0.78 8.84
N ALA A 85 14.05 -0.32 7.74
CA ALA A 85 12.62 -0.41 7.50
C ALA A 85 12.34 -1.37 6.35
N TYR A 86 11.26 -2.13 6.46
CA TYR A 86 10.85 -3.17 5.52
C TYR A 86 9.42 -2.88 5.07
N LEU A 87 9.17 -2.93 3.76
CA LEU A 87 7.86 -2.75 3.16
C LEU A 87 7.54 -3.96 2.28
N ILE A 88 6.33 -4.51 2.43
CA ILE A 88 5.80 -5.55 1.55
C ILE A 88 4.79 -4.94 0.60
N THR A 89 4.97 -5.23 -0.68
CA THR A 89 3.96 -4.96 -1.71
C THR A 89 3.57 -6.25 -2.41
N MET A 90 2.31 -6.36 -2.84
CA MET A 90 1.89 -7.47 -3.69
C MET A 90 2.72 -7.49 -4.98
N ALA A 91 3.19 -8.68 -5.41
CA ALA A 91 3.90 -8.80 -6.67
C ALA A 91 2.98 -8.47 -7.85
N SER A 92 3.50 -7.70 -8.83
CA SER A 92 2.71 -7.25 -9.99
C SER A 92 2.55 -8.29 -11.10
N LYS A 93 3.28 -9.40 -11.02
CA LYS A 93 3.28 -10.48 -12.03
C LYS A 93 2.19 -11.49 -11.73
N SER A 94 1.73 -12.20 -12.77
CA SER A 94 0.93 -13.40 -12.54
C SER A 94 1.72 -14.40 -11.70
N ARG A 95 1.03 -15.27 -10.95
CA ARG A 95 1.68 -16.28 -10.12
C ARG A 95 2.66 -17.14 -10.93
N ASP A 96 2.24 -17.59 -12.11
CA ASP A 96 3.08 -18.44 -12.95
C ASP A 96 4.36 -17.72 -13.38
N GLU A 97 4.24 -16.47 -13.84
CA GLU A 97 5.40 -15.64 -14.21
C GLU A 97 6.30 -15.31 -13.02
N PHE A 98 5.72 -15.07 -11.84
CA PHE A 98 6.47 -14.82 -10.64
C PHE A 98 7.26 -16.07 -10.21
N CYS A 99 6.62 -17.23 -10.27
CA CYS A 99 7.18 -18.49 -9.78
C CYS A 99 8.18 -19.14 -10.74
N MET A 100 8.28 -18.69 -11.99
CA MET A 100 9.31 -19.17 -12.92
C MET A 100 10.72 -18.94 -12.34
N GLY A 101 11.42 -20.04 -12.04
CA GLY A 101 12.78 -20.02 -11.49
C GLY A 101 12.87 -19.65 -9.99
N ARG A 102 11.73 -19.43 -9.32
CA ARG A 102 11.65 -19.23 -7.87
C ARG A 102 11.58 -20.56 -7.13
N ARG A 103 11.79 -20.51 -5.82
CA ARG A 103 11.77 -21.71 -4.98
C ARG A 103 10.33 -22.07 -4.63
N LYS A 104 10.10 -23.36 -4.42
CA LYS A 104 8.87 -23.82 -3.77
C LYS A 104 8.72 -23.15 -2.40
N GLY A 105 7.53 -22.62 -2.13
CA GLY A 105 7.22 -21.89 -0.90
C GLY A 105 7.56 -20.40 -0.94
N ASP A 106 8.19 -19.89 -2.01
CA ASP A 106 8.34 -18.45 -2.19
C ASP A 106 6.94 -17.79 -2.24
N LEU A 107 6.75 -16.72 -1.46
CA LEU A 107 5.49 -15.99 -1.37
C LEU A 107 5.40 -14.98 -2.52
N LEU A 108 4.20 -14.74 -3.05
CA LEU A 108 3.90 -13.86 -4.18
C LEU A 108 3.95 -12.37 -3.79
N LEU A 109 5.10 -11.91 -3.29
CA LEU A 109 5.31 -10.56 -2.76
C LEU A 109 6.68 -10.00 -3.16
N ASN A 110 6.81 -8.68 -3.11
CA ASN A 110 8.09 -8.01 -3.17
C ASN A 110 8.46 -7.48 -1.78
N VAL A 111 9.74 -7.58 -1.42
CA VAL A 111 10.25 -7.00 -0.18
C VAL A 111 11.21 -5.86 -0.49
N LEU A 112 10.91 -4.69 0.05
CA LEU A 112 11.75 -3.51 -0.06
C LEU A 112 12.37 -3.21 1.31
N ARG A 113 13.68 -2.97 1.34
CA ARG A 113 14.41 -2.56 2.56
C ARG A 113 15.01 -1.18 2.40
N TRP A 114 14.72 -0.30 3.35
CA TRP A 114 15.44 0.96 3.54
C TRP A 114 16.53 0.77 4.58
N ARG A 115 17.74 1.21 4.24
CA ARG A 115 18.86 1.37 5.17
C ARG A 115 19.56 2.68 4.87
N ASN A 116 19.64 3.56 5.86
CA ASN A 116 20.20 4.92 5.71
C ASN A 116 19.55 5.69 4.53
N GLY A 117 18.21 5.65 4.43
CA GLY A 117 17.44 6.32 3.38
C GLY A 117 17.53 5.71 1.98
N ARG A 118 18.27 4.61 1.79
CA ARG A 118 18.41 3.93 0.49
C ARG A 118 17.54 2.68 0.43
N VAL A 119 16.66 2.63 -0.57
CA VAL A 119 15.80 1.49 -0.87
C VAL A 119 16.53 0.44 -1.70
N HIS A 120 16.34 -0.84 -1.35
CA HIS A 120 16.73 -1.98 -2.17
C HIS A 120 15.60 -3.00 -2.13
N GLU A 121 15.22 -3.55 -3.28
CA GLU A 121 14.46 -4.80 -3.31
C GLU A 121 15.39 -5.95 -2.91
N ILE A 122 14.94 -6.80 -1.99
CA ILE A 122 15.73 -7.89 -1.42
C ILE A 122 15.04 -9.24 -1.60
N ASP A 123 15.80 -10.34 -1.49
CA ASP A 123 15.20 -11.66 -1.41
C ASP A 123 14.36 -11.77 -0.13
N GLN A 124 13.19 -12.39 -0.23
CA GLN A 124 12.25 -12.50 0.89
C GLN A 124 12.82 -13.26 2.09
N ARG A 125 13.85 -14.10 1.89
CA ARG A 125 14.56 -14.83 2.95
C ARG A 125 15.52 -13.96 3.76
N GLU A 126 15.87 -12.78 3.25
CA GLU A 126 16.67 -11.78 3.97
C GLU A 126 15.79 -10.85 4.84
N ALA A 127 14.47 -10.98 4.73
CA ALA A 127 13.50 -10.16 5.44
C ALA A 127 12.98 -10.86 6.71
N PRO A 128 12.62 -10.09 7.75
CA PRO A 128 12.07 -10.63 9.00
C PRO A 128 10.58 -11.02 8.85
N LEU A 129 10.24 -11.86 7.85
CA LEU A 129 8.86 -12.23 7.53
C LEU A 129 8.12 -12.95 8.67
N ASP A 130 8.85 -13.55 9.59
CA ASP A 130 8.35 -14.15 10.83
C ASP A 130 7.81 -13.13 11.83
N ARG A 131 8.15 -11.84 11.64
CA ARG A 131 7.71 -10.72 12.48
C ARG A 131 6.77 -9.75 11.76
N MET A 132 6.87 -9.68 10.43
CA MET A 132 6.03 -8.80 9.62
C MET A 132 4.56 -9.24 9.65
N ARG A 133 3.66 -8.27 9.70
CA ARG A 133 2.21 -8.48 9.82
C ARG A 133 1.45 -7.80 8.70
N MET A 134 0.26 -8.31 8.38
CA MET A 134 -0.69 -7.65 7.49
C MET A 134 -1.28 -6.44 8.23
N ASN A 135 -0.56 -5.31 8.20
CA ASN A 135 -0.78 -4.17 9.10
C ASN A 135 -1.00 -2.85 8.36
N LEU A 136 -1.29 -2.91 7.06
CA LEU A 136 -1.68 -1.77 6.23
C LEU A 136 -2.97 -2.07 5.49
N SER A 137 -3.72 -1.01 5.22
CA SER A 137 -4.99 -1.00 4.49
C SER A 137 -4.86 -1.37 3.01
N GLY A 138 -3.63 -1.54 2.48
CA GLY A 138 -3.42 -1.88 1.08
C GLY A 138 -3.90 -0.77 0.15
N ASN A 139 -4.86 -1.11 -0.70
CA ASN A 139 -5.56 -0.19 -1.59
C ASN A 139 -6.99 0.14 -1.10
N ALA A 140 -7.35 -0.18 0.15
CA ALA A 140 -8.68 0.03 0.72
C ALA A 140 -8.97 1.50 1.11
N HIS A 141 -8.13 2.45 0.72
CA HIS A 141 -8.26 3.88 1.05
C HIS A 141 -9.60 4.50 0.59
N TRP A 142 -10.22 3.96 -0.47
CA TRP A 142 -11.56 4.37 -0.92
C TRP A 142 -12.67 4.02 0.08
N ILE A 143 -12.53 2.94 0.87
CA ILE A 143 -13.48 2.58 1.95
C ILE A 143 -13.35 3.58 3.08
N LEU A 144 -12.12 3.93 3.44
CA LEU A 144 -11.80 4.81 4.57
C LEU A 144 -12.40 6.21 4.38
N ARG A 145 -12.49 6.70 3.13
CA ARG A 145 -13.17 7.95 2.81
C ARG A 145 -14.70 7.88 2.84
N LYS A 146 -15.29 6.74 2.47
CA LYS A 146 -16.76 6.59 2.40
C LYS A 146 -17.41 6.71 3.78
N ASP A 147 -16.72 6.20 4.80
CA ASP A 147 -17.22 6.19 6.18
C ASP A 147 -16.86 7.46 6.97
N SER A 148 -15.95 8.29 6.47
CA SER A 148 -15.53 9.52 7.15
C SER A 148 -15.13 10.59 6.13
N TRP A 149 -15.93 11.65 6.01
CA TRP A 149 -15.68 12.80 5.11
C TRP A 149 -14.51 13.68 5.58
N GLY A 150 -13.36 13.09 5.94
CA GLY A 150 -12.17 13.87 6.32
C GLY A 150 -11.21 13.24 7.31
N ALA A 151 -11.22 11.92 7.54
CA ALA A 151 -10.19 11.31 8.37
C ALA A 151 -8.83 11.43 7.65
N GLN A 152 -8.08 12.48 8.01
CA GLN A 152 -6.67 12.60 7.71
C GLN A 152 -5.84 11.57 8.48
N HIS A 153 -6.43 10.92 9.48
CA HIS A 153 -5.78 9.94 10.33
C HIS A 153 -6.64 8.68 10.41
N VAL A 154 -6.06 7.53 10.10
CA VAL A 154 -6.68 6.21 10.06
C VAL A 154 -6.09 5.39 11.19
N SER A 155 -6.90 5.12 12.21
CA SER A 155 -6.51 4.32 13.36
C SER A 155 -6.34 2.85 13.00
N TRP A 156 -5.61 2.09 13.81
CA TRP A 156 -5.46 0.64 13.60
C TRP A 156 -6.82 -0.07 13.57
N LYS A 157 -7.77 0.39 14.38
CA LYS A 157 -9.13 -0.18 14.40
C LYS A 157 -9.81 -0.07 13.04
N GLU A 158 -9.61 1.04 12.33
CA GLU A 158 -10.14 1.24 10.99
C GLU A 158 -9.40 0.38 9.96
N VAL A 159 -8.07 0.31 10.05
CA VAL A 159 -7.26 -0.60 9.22
C VAL A 159 -7.72 -2.05 9.40
N ALA A 160 -7.85 -2.51 10.65
CA ALA A 160 -8.26 -3.86 10.99
C ALA A 160 -9.66 -4.18 10.46
N ARG A 161 -10.60 -3.23 10.59
CA ARG A 161 -11.97 -3.37 10.06
C ARG A 161 -11.98 -3.55 8.55
N VAL A 162 -11.23 -2.73 7.80
CA VAL A 162 -11.26 -2.81 6.32
C VAL A 162 -10.45 -3.99 5.76
N THR A 163 -9.50 -4.51 6.52
CA THR A 163 -8.65 -5.64 6.12
C THR A 163 -9.07 -6.99 6.72
N GLY A 164 -10.13 -7.02 7.53
CA GLY A 164 -10.58 -8.23 8.23
C GLY A 164 -9.55 -8.77 9.22
N GLN A 165 -8.70 -7.90 9.77
CA GLN A 165 -7.76 -8.23 10.84
C GLN A 165 -8.41 -8.01 12.20
N PHE A 166 -7.69 -8.38 13.25
CA PHE A 166 -8.13 -8.13 14.62
C PHE A 166 -7.69 -6.75 15.08
N ASP A 167 -8.57 -6.03 15.78
CA ASP A 167 -8.29 -4.70 16.32
C ASP A 167 -7.63 -4.72 17.70
N GLU A 168 -7.94 -5.72 18.54
CA GLU A 168 -7.42 -5.84 19.92
C GLU A 168 -6.29 -6.86 20.11
N ARG A 169 -5.87 -7.54 19.04
CA ARG A 169 -4.76 -8.52 19.09
C ARG A 169 -3.89 -8.37 17.86
N PRO A 170 -2.63 -8.86 17.90
CA PRO A 170 -1.71 -8.65 16.80
C PRO A 170 -2.27 -9.13 15.46
N PRO A 171 -2.12 -8.36 14.37
CA PRO A 171 -2.54 -8.78 13.04
C PRO A 171 -1.84 -10.05 12.58
N LYS A 172 -2.43 -10.75 11.61
CA LYS A 172 -1.87 -11.98 11.05
C LYS A 172 -0.45 -11.74 10.52
N LEU A 173 0.42 -12.71 10.72
CA LEU A 173 1.74 -12.69 10.09
C LEU A 173 1.60 -12.72 8.56
N VAL A 174 2.52 -12.06 7.87
CA VAL A 174 2.60 -12.08 6.40
C VAL A 174 2.75 -13.52 5.91
N SER A 175 3.64 -14.28 6.55
CA SER A 175 3.87 -15.70 6.23
C SER A 175 2.60 -16.55 6.38
N ASP A 176 1.85 -16.36 7.47
CA ASP A 176 0.59 -17.08 7.69
C ASP A 176 -0.47 -16.68 6.65
N PHE A 177 -0.61 -15.39 6.34
CA PHE A 177 -1.59 -14.90 5.38
C PHE A 177 -1.33 -15.47 3.99
N TYR A 178 -0.11 -15.36 3.48
CA TYR A 178 0.26 -15.82 2.16
C TYR A 178 0.21 -17.35 2.04
N THR A 179 0.67 -18.09 3.04
CA THR A 179 0.68 -19.56 2.99
C THR A 179 -0.72 -20.17 3.04
N ARG A 180 -1.67 -19.52 3.74
CA ARG A 180 -3.05 -20.01 3.87
C ARG A 180 -3.97 -19.52 2.76
N THR A 181 -3.54 -18.53 1.98
CA THR A 181 -4.33 -17.99 0.87
C THR A 181 -3.96 -18.72 -0.43
N PRO A 182 -4.93 -19.36 -1.10
CA PRO A 182 -4.66 -20.04 -2.37
C PRO A 182 -4.00 -19.11 -3.38
N ASN A 183 -3.04 -19.64 -4.13
CA ASN A 183 -2.35 -18.95 -5.22
C ASN A 183 -1.49 -17.73 -4.80
N LEU A 184 -1.13 -17.58 -3.53
CA LEU A 184 -0.16 -16.58 -3.07
C LEU A 184 1.23 -17.16 -2.77
N SER A 185 1.50 -18.40 -3.17
CA SER A 185 2.81 -19.02 -3.06
C SER A 185 3.17 -19.87 -4.29
N CYS A 186 4.46 -20.08 -4.48
CA CYS A 186 4.99 -20.99 -5.48
C CYS A 186 4.88 -22.44 -4.99
N ASN A 187 4.41 -23.35 -5.86
CA ASN A 187 4.15 -24.77 -5.54
C ASN A 187 5.35 -25.68 -5.75
#